data_AF-A0A6G9CP94-F1
#
_entry.id   AF-A0A6G9CP94-F1
#
_cell.length_a   1.000
_cell.length_b   1.000
_cell.length_c   1.000
_cell.angle_alpha   90.00
_cell.angle_beta   90.00
_cell.angle_gamma   90.00
#
_symmetry.space_group_name_H-M   'P 1'
#
loop_
_entity.id
_entity.type
_entity.pdbx_description
1 polymer ?
#
loop_
_entity_poly.entity_id
_entity_poly.type
_entity_poly.pdbx_seq_one_letter_code
_entity_poly.pdbx_strand_id
1 'polypeptide(L)'
;MCLADRVLSYGDCAVVPDPTSEQLADIAISSAQTASQFGIDPRIAMLSYSTGDSGSGADVDKVRTATALVRERRPDLLVEGPIQYDAAVEQSVADKKMPDSLVAGKATVFVFPDLNTGNNTYKAVQRSAGAIAVGPGSAGTEQAGQRSLAWSVGPGHRQHRGYHGNTGTGSVSVSDGTVLVINSGSSSIKFQLVHPDTAESVAHGLIERIGEPDGHIVYNHRTGIEDRSLPIADHRAGLKMVLDIVAEVGRPLSEAGIIAVGHRVVHGGDIFYSPTLIDDGVVKAIADLSNLAPLHNPANVIGIEVAREELPDVPHVAVFDTAFFHTLPAAASTYAIDRDVAKANQIRRYGFHGTSHEYVSGRVADFLGKDPAELNQIVLHLGNGASASAIKGGKAIDTTMGLTPLEGLVMGTRSGDIDPGIILHLNRNSGMKVDEIDDLLNRRSGLKGLSGVNDFRALLALIEGGDEDAQLAYDVYVHMLRKYIGAFIVQLGGVDVITFTGGVGENNIDVRRDSLAGLSRLGIEVDPALNEAKSRDERRISASTSAVEVLVVPTNEELAIARAAKALVAAL
;
A
#
# COMPACT_ATOMS: atom_id res chain seq x y z
N MET A 1 -14.55 18.63 -14.79
CA MET A 1 -14.15 17.89 -16.00
C MET A 1 -13.62 18.87 -17.04
N CYS A 2 -12.35 18.78 -17.40
CA CYS A 2 -11.70 19.64 -18.40
C CYS A 2 -11.62 18.88 -19.73
N LEU A 3 -12.50 19.22 -20.66
CA LEU A 3 -12.42 18.76 -22.05
C LEU A 3 -11.52 19.69 -22.86
N ALA A 4 -11.15 19.29 -24.07
CA ALA A 4 -10.27 20.06 -24.94
C ALA A 4 -10.83 21.46 -25.29
N ASP A 5 -12.15 21.61 -25.32
CA ASP A 5 -12.87 22.81 -25.77
C ASP A 5 -13.67 23.51 -24.67
N ARG A 6 -13.87 22.88 -23.50
CA ARG A 6 -14.71 23.41 -22.42
C ARG A 6 -14.46 22.77 -21.06
N VAL A 7 -14.88 23.44 -19.99
CA VAL A 7 -14.89 22.90 -18.63
C VAL A 7 -16.34 22.68 -18.17
N LEU A 8 -16.61 21.47 -17.69
CA LEU A 8 -17.92 21.06 -17.18
C LEU A 8 -17.82 20.67 -15.70
N SER A 9 -18.83 21.02 -14.91
CA SER A 9 -18.98 20.61 -13.51
C SER A 9 -19.90 19.40 -13.42
N TYR A 10 -19.48 18.36 -12.70
CA TYR A 10 -20.23 17.11 -12.52
C TYR A 10 -20.49 16.98 -11.01
N GLY A 11 -21.75 17.00 -10.60
CA GLY A 11 -22.20 16.93 -9.21
C GLY A 11 -22.88 15.59 -8.91
N ASP A 12 -22.70 15.13 -7.66
CA ASP A 12 -23.13 13.85 -7.06
C ASP A 12 -22.21 12.62 -7.19
N CYS A 13 -21.09 12.71 -7.92
CA CYS A 13 -20.38 11.51 -8.38
C CYS A 13 -19.52 10.77 -7.33
N ALA A 14 -19.66 11.04 -6.03
CA ALA A 14 -18.79 10.43 -5.00
C ALA A 14 -19.30 10.39 -3.54
N VAL A 15 -20.37 11.10 -3.17
CA VAL A 15 -20.66 11.37 -1.73
C VAL A 15 -21.99 10.78 -1.24
N VAL A 16 -23.08 10.89 -2.00
CA VAL A 16 -24.39 10.40 -1.58
C VAL A 16 -24.84 9.31 -2.57
N PRO A 17 -24.93 8.03 -2.16
CA PRO A 17 -25.25 6.92 -3.07
C PRO A 17 -26.58 7.05 -3.82
N ASP A 18 -27.64 7.43 -3.10
CA ASP A 18 -28.99 7.65 -3.65
C ASP A 18 -29.61 8.89 -2.97
N PRO A 19 -29.36 10.09 -3.51
CA PRO A 19 -29.82 11.33 -2.91
C PRO A 19 -31.34 11.50 -3.03
N THR A 20 -31.96 11.97 -1.95
CA THR A 20 -33.36 12.46 -1.96
C THR A 20 -33.52 13.68 -2.88
N SER A 21 -34.75 14.04 -3.23
CA SER A 21 -35.03 15.23 -4.06
C SER A 21 -34.48 16.52 -3.45
N GLU A 22 -34.54 16.67 -2.14
CA GLU A 22 -33.95 17.81 -1.41
C GLU A 22 -32.43 17.82 -1.51
N GLN A 23 -31.79 16.67 -1.30
CA GLN A 23 -30.33 16.55 -1.42
C GLN A 23 -29.85 16.78 -2.85
N LEU A 24 -30.58 16.30 -3.86
CA LEU A 24 -30.30 16.58 -5.26
C LEU A 24 -30.38 18.08 -5.59
N ALA A 25 -31.37 18.78 -5.02
CA ALA A 25 -31.48 20.23 -5.17
C ALA A 25 -30.29 20.96 -4.51
N ASP A 26 -29.85 20.52 -3.33
CA ASP A 26 -28.69 21.10 -2.64
C ASP A 26 -27.38 20.84 -3.41
N ILE A 27 -27.21 19.63 -3.95
CA ILE A 27 -26.09 19.28 -4.82
C ILE A 27 -26.06 20.17 -6.06
N ALA A 28 -27.21 20.40 -6.69
CA ALA A 28 -27.32 21.24 -7.87
C ALA A 28 -26.89 22.69 -7.58
N ILE A 29 -27.39 23.27 -6.48
CA ILE A 29 -27.06 24.64 -6.08
C ILE A 29 -25.58 24.77 -5.73
N SER A 30 -25.02 23.82 -4.98
CA SER A 30 -23.59 23.79 -4.63
C SER A 30 -22.69 23.62 -5.86
N SER A 31 -23.10 22.76 -6.79
CA SER A 31 -22.37 22.53 -8.05
C SER A 31 -22.37 23.79 -8.94
N ALA A 32 -23.46 24.55 -8.94
CA ALA A 32 -23.56 25.83 -9.66
C ALA A 32 -22.70 26.93 -9.03
N GLN A 33 -22.65 27.01 -7.70
CA GLN A 33 -21.76 27.93 -6.98
C GLN A 33 -20.30 27.62 -7.28
N THR A 34 -19.93 26.34 -7.24
CA THR A 34 -18.58 25.88 -7.57
C THR A 34 -18.23 26.23 -9.02
N ALA A 35 -19.11 25.93 -9.98
CA ALA A 35 -18.91 26.30 -11.38
C ALA A 35 -18.66 27.82 -11.56
N SER A 36 -19.45 28.65 -10.86
CA SER A 36 -19.29 30.11 -10.89
C SER A 36 -17.94 30.58 -10.34
N GLN A 37 -17.41 29.94 -9.29
CA GLN A 37 -16.08 30.25 -8.74
C GLN A 37 -14.94 29.98 -9.74
N PHE A 38 -15.14 29.04 -10.66
CA PHE A 38 -14.21 28.76 -11.76
C PHE A 38 -14.50 29.61 -13.01
N GLY A 39 -15.37 30.62 -12.93
CA GLY A 39 -15.73 31.50 -14.04
C GLY A 39 -16.61 30.83 -15.11
N ILE A 40 -17.28 29.72 -14.76
CA ILE A 40 -18.18 28.98 -15.66
C ILE A 40 -19.61 29.46 -15.43
N ASP A 41 -20.29 29.93 -16.48
CA ASP A 41 -21.71 30.30 -16.45
C ASP A 41 -22.56 29.04 -16.13
N PRO A 42 -23.25 28.96 -14.97
CA PRO A 42 -23.91 27.74 -14.54
C PRO A 42 -25.23 27.50 -15.28
N ARG A 43 -25.25 26.43 -16.09
CA ARG A 43 -26.44 25.90 -16.78
C ARG A 43 -26.62 24.45 -16.34
N ILE A 44 -27.57 24.24 -15.44
CA ILE A 44 -27.69 23.02 -14.64
C ILE A 44 -28.64 22.04 -15.32
N ALA A 45 -28.09 20.92 -15.79
CA ALA A 45 -28.85 19.77 -16.26
C ALA A 45 -29.05 18.77 -15.11
N MET A 46 -30.29 18.59 -14.68
CA MET A 46 -30.70 17.56 -13.72
C MET A 46 -31.00 16.28 -14.49
N LEU A 47 -30.03 15.36 -14.49
CA LEU A 47 -30.01 14.22 -15.40
C LEU A 47 -31.01 13.13 -15.02
N SER A 48 -31.63 12.54 -16.03
CA SER A 48 -32.54 11.41 -15.92
C SER A 48 -32.52 10.58 -17.18
N TYR A 49 -33.07 9.35 -17.12
CA TYR A 49 -33.33 8.57 -18.32
C TYR A 49 -34.46 9.15 -19.19
N SER A 50 -35.21 10.14 -18.69
CA SER A 50 -36.28 10.84 -19.40
C SER A 50 -35.93 12.32 -19.67
N THR A 51 -36.52 12.90 -20.72
CA THR A 51 -36.42 14.32 -21.04
C THR A 51 -37.81 14.93 -21.08
N GLY A 52 -38.04 15.98 -20.28
CA GLY A 52 -39.36 16.62 -20.16
C GLY A 52 -40.42 15.64 -19.65
N ASP A 53 -41.45 15.39 -20.46
CA ASP A 53 -42.57 14.50 -20.11
C ASP A 53 -42.54 13.16 -20.86
N SER A 54 -41.39 12.79 -21.43
CA SER A 54 -41.26 11.56 -22.24
C SER A 54 -41.28 10.26 -21.43
N GLY A 55 -41.28 10.35 -20.10
CA GLY A 55 -41.25 9.21 -19.19
C GLY A 55 -41.82 9.57 -17.81
N SER A 56 -42.19 8.55 -17.04
CA SER A 56 -42.69 8.66 -15.67
C SER A 56 -42.11 7.53 -14.80
N GLY A 57 -42.16 7.70 -13.48
CA GLY A 57 -41.62 6.74 -12.52
C GLY A 57 -40.89 7.43 -11.38
N ALA A 58 -40.64 6.70 -10.29
CA ALA A 58 -40.11 7.25 -9.05
C ALA A 58 -38.79 8.04 -9.25
N ASP A 59 -37.90 7.55 -10.10
CA ASP A 59 -36.62 8.21 -10.40
C ASP A 59 -36.79 9.50 -11.22
N VAL A 60 -37.76 9.53 -12.14
CA VAL A 60 -38.08 10.73 -12.93
C VAL A 60 -38.75 11.77 -12.03
N ASP A 61 -39.66 11.33 -11.16
CA ASP A 61 -40.36 12.19 -10.21
C ASP A 61 -39.41 12.77 -9.16
N LYS A 62 -38.41 12.00 -8.72
CA LYS A 62 -37.33 12.44 -7.84
C LYS A 62 -36.56 13.62 -8.45
N VAL A 63 -36.14 13.50 -9.70
CA VAL A 63 -35.41 14.55 -10.45
C VAL A 63 -36.30 15.76 -10.75
N ARG A 64 -37.58 15.54 -11.09
CA ARG A 64 -38.54 16.60 -11.33
C ARG A 64 -38.81 17.42 -10.07
N THR A 65 -38.98 16.76 -8.94
CA THR A 65 -39.16 17.40 -7.63
C THR A 65 -37.91 18.19 -7.25
N ALA A 66 -36.72 17.61 -7.41
CA ALA A 66 -35.46 18.32 -7.17
C ALA A 66 -35.31 19.57 -8.05
N THR A 67 -35.66 19.47 -9.34
CA THR A 67 -35.61 20.58 -10.29
C THR A 67 -36.55 21.73 -9.86
N ALA A 68 -37.77 21.41 -9.42
CA ALA A 68 -38.71 22.39 -8.90
C ALA A 68 -38.17 23.08 -7.62
N LEU A 69 -37.56 22.32 -6.71
CA LEU A 69 -36.94 22.84 -5.49
C LEU A 69 -35.78 23.81 -5.81
N VAL A 70 -34.95 23.52 -6.81
CA VAL A 70 -33.88 24.45 -7.25
C VAL A 70 -34.50 25.76 -7.77
N ARG A 71 -35.54 25.69 -8.61
CA ARG A 71 -36.22 26.89 -9.15
C ARG A 71 -36.87 27.73 -8.06
N GLU A 72 -37.43 27.09 -7.04
CA GLU A 72 -38.02 27.77 -5.89
C GLU A 72 -36.95 28.46 -5.01
N ARG A 73 -35.89 27.72 -4.66
CA ARG A 73 -34.83 28.21 -3.75
C ARG A 73 -33.90 29.22 -4.41
N ARG A 74 -33.66 29.10 -5.71
CA ARG A 74 -32.70 29.89 -6.50
C ARG A 74 -33.26 30.20 -7.90
N PRO A 75 -34.25 31.10 -7.99
CA PRO A 75 -34.88 31.47 -9.28
C PRO A 75 -33.93 32.18 -10.25
N ASP A 76 -32.75 32.61 -9.78
CA ASP A 76 -31.69 33.20 -10.57
C ASP A 76 -30.87 32.16 -11.37
N LEU A 77 -30.91 30.88 -11.01
CA LEU A 77 -30.14 29.83 -11.67
C LEU A 77 -30.90 29.24 -12.86
N LEU A 78 -30.19 29.02 -13.97
CA LEU A 78 -30.70 28.29 -15.12
C LEU A 78 -30.63 26.78 -14.83
N VAL A 79 -31.78 26.17 -14.57
CA VAL A 79 -31.89 24.73 -14.28
C VAL A 79 -32.98 24.08 -15.14
N GLU A 80 -32.65 22.92 -15.70
CA GLU A 80 -33.55 22.11 -16.51
C GLU A 80 -33.45 20.64 -16.13
N GLY A 81 -34.61 20.00 -16.02
CA GLY A 81 -34.72 18.58 -15.72
C GLY A 81 -36.18 18.14 -15.56
N PRO A 82 -36.47 16.84 -15.67
CA PRO A 82 -35.55 15.77 -16.05
C PRO A 82 -35.05 15.91 -17.49
N ILE A 83 -33.76 15.72 -17.73
CA ILE A 83 -33.14 15.80 -19.06
C ILE A 83 -32.15 14.66 -19.27
N GLN A 84 -32.15 14.05 -20.46
CA GLN A 84 -31.15 13.05 -20.83
C GLN A 84 -29.81 13.69 -21.18
N TYR A 85 -28.73 12.94 -20.98
CA TYR A 85 -27.38 13.45 -21.18
C TYR A 85 -27.12 13.96 -22.62
N ASP A 86 -27.63 13.25 -23.64
CA ASP A 86 -27.52 13.65 -25.05
C ASP A 86 -28.18 15.01 -25.31
N ALA A 87 -29.39 15.22 -24.79
CA ALA A 87 -30.12 16.48 -24.90
C ALA A 87 -29.46 17.63 -24.11
N ALA A 88 -28.72 17.32 -23.05
CA ALA A 88 -28.01 18.31 -22.26
C ALA A 88 -26.74 18.84 -22.95
N VAL A 89 -26.03 17.99 -23.72
CA VAL A 89 -24.71 18.33 -24.30
C VAL A 89 -24.71 18.61 -25.81
N GLU A 90 -25.71 18.14 -26.54
CA GLU A 90 -25.73 18.17 -28.01
C GLU A 90 -26.88 19.04 -28.52
N GLN A 91 -26.53 20.11 -29.26
CA GLN A 91 -27.50 21.14 -29.67
C GLN A 91 -28.55 20.58 -30.64
N SER A 92 -28.20 19.69 -31.57
CA SER A 92 -29.15 19.15 -32.55
C SER A 92 -30.22 18.21 -31.94
N VAL A 93 -29.92 17.60 -30.80
CA VAL A 93 -30.83 16.81 -29.97
C VAL A 93 -31.66 17.76 -29.10
N ALA A 94 -31.05 18.79 -28.52
CA ALA A 94 -31.75 19.82 -27.75
C ALA A 94 -32.82 20.52 -28.58
N ASP A 95 -32.51 20.92 -29.82
CA ASP A 95 -33.46 21.58 -30.73
C ASP A 95 -34.71 20.72 -31.03
N LYS A 96 -34.59 19.40 -30.92
CA LYS A 96 -35.71 18.46 -31.14
C LYS A 96 -36.48 18.15 -29.86
N LYS A 97 -35.77 17.97 -28.74
CA LYS A 97 -36.36 17.48 -27.49
C LYS A 97 -36.78 18.61 -26.55
N MET A 98 -36.08 19.76 -26.56
CA MET A 98 -36.29 20.90 -25.67
C MET A 98 -35.91 22.24 -26.35
N PRO A 99 -36.57 22.64 -27.45
CA PRO A 99 -36.17 23.79 -28.27
C PRO A 99 -36.15 25.14 -27.53
N ASP A 100 -36.99 25.30 -26.51
CA ASP A 100 -37.11 26.55 -25.75
C ASP A 100 -36.23 26.59 -24.49
N SER A 101 -35.46 25.53 -24.21
CA SER A 101 -34.64 25.47 -23.00
C SER A 101 -33.37 26.32 -23.13
N LEU A 102 -33.10 27.10 -22.08
CA LEU A 102 -31.85 27.85 -21.96
C LEU A 102 -30.67 26.98 -21.47
N VAL A 103 -30.93 25.72 -21.10
CA VAL A 103 -29.93 24.77 -20.58
C VAL A 103 -29.63 23.67 -21.59
N ALA A 104 -30.63 23.10 -22.25
CA ALA A 104 -30.44 21.99 -23.19
C ALA A 104 -29.45 22.35 -24.32
N GLY A 105 -28.55 21.42 -24.66
CA GLY A 105 -27.46 21.60 -25.62
C GLY A 105 -26.32 22.50 -25.15
N LYS A 106 -26.48 23.18 -24.01
CA LYS A 106 -25.57 24.21 -23.48
C LYS A 106 -25.20 23.98 -22.02
N ALA A 107 -25.51 22.80 -21.48
CA ALA A 107 -25.30 22.53 -20.06
C ALA A 107 -23.81 22.57 -19.70
N THR A 108 -23.52 23.23 -18.58
CA THR A 108 -22.17 23.36 -18.02
C THR A 108 -22.05 22.68 -16.66
N VAL A 109 -23.18 22.39 -16.01
CA VAL A 109 -23.27 21.69 -14.73
C VAL A 109 -24.19 20.49 -14.92
N PHE A 110 -23.73 19.29 -14.57
CA PHE A 110 -24.46 18.04 -14.70
C PHE A 110 -24.65 17.45 -13.31
N VAL A 111 -25.90 17.24 -12.91
CA VAL A 111 -26.27 16.63 -11.63
C VAL A 111 -26.88 15.29 -11.92
N PHE A 112 -26.24 14.20 -11.49
CA PHE A 112 -26.79 12.87 -11.71
C PHE A 112 -27.84 12.53 -10.63
N PRO A 113 -28.69 11.52 -10.87
CA PRO A 113 -29.74 11.17 -9.92
C PRO A 113 -29.29 10.19 -8.83
N ASP A 114 -28.10 9.59 -8.97
CA ASP A 114 -27.51 8.58 -8.11
C ASP A 114 -26.02 8.35 -8.43
N LEU A 115 -25.30 7.78 -7.47
CA LEU A 115 -23.86 7.55 -7.55
C LEU A 115 -23.46 6.59 -8.67
N ASN A 116 -24.25 5.57 -8.99
CA ASN A 116 -23.91 4.63 -10.06
C ASN A 116 -23.94 5.34 -11.40
N THR A 117 -24.97 6.14 -11.65
CA THR A 117 -25.10 6.91 -12.90
C THR A 117 -23.99 7.96 -13.00
N GLY A 118 -23.72 8.69 -11.90
CA GLY A 118 -22.68 9.71 -11.83
C GLY A 118 -21.28 9.15 -12.06
N ASN A 119 -20.87 8.14 -11.29
CA ASN A 119 -19.51 7.59 -11.34
C ASN A 119 -19.23 6.88 -12.67
N ASN A 120 -20.19 6.11 -13.21
CA ASN A 120 -20.02 5.47 -14.51
C ASN A 120 -19.90 6.50 -15.64
N THR A 121 -20.74 7.54 -15.64
CA THR A 121 -20.70 8.56 -16.70
C THR A 121 -19.46 9.43 -16.59
N TYR A 122 -19.07 9.84 -15.38
CA TYR A 122 -17.83 10.55 -15.11
C TYR A 122 -16.60 9.79 -15.65
N LYS A 123 -16.45 8.50 -15.32
CA LYS A 123 -15.33 7.66 -15.80
C LYS A 123 -15.39 7.42 -17.30
N ALA A 124 -16.59 7.17 -17.84
CA ALA A 124 -16.76 6.98 -19.27
C ALA A 124 -16.33 8.21 -20.06
N VAL A 125 -16.77 9.41 -19.66
CA VAL A 125 -16.39 10.69 -20.29
C VAL A 125 -14.89 10.95 -20.14
N GLN A 126 -14.33 10.74 -18.94
CA GLN A 126 -12.89 10.91 -18.69
C GLN A 126 -12.05 10.07 -19.66
N ARG A 127 -12.40 8.80 -19.85
CA ARG A 127 -11.63 7.86 -20.68
C ARG A 127 -11.88 8.05 -22.17
N SER A 128 -13.12 8.24 -22.58
CA SER A 128 -13.49 8.32 -24.01
C SER A 128 -13.17 9.67 -24.65
N ALA A 129 -13.27 10.76 -23.90
CA ALA A 129 -13.01 12.11 -24.42
C ALA A 129 -11.60 12.63 -24.10
N GLY A 130 -10.75 11.82 -23.44
CA GLY A 130 -9.43 12.25 -22.97
C GLY A 130 -9.50 13.42 -21.99
N ALA A 131 -10.61 13.57 -21.28
CA ALA A 131 -10.85 14.71 -20.42
C ALA A 131 -10.06 14.58 -19.11
N ILE A 132 -9.51 15.70 -18.62
CA ILE A 132 -8.83 15.74 -17.33
C ILE A 132 -9.89 15.95 -16.25
N ALA A 133 -10.01 14.99 -15.35
CA ALA A 133 -10.83 15.16 -14.16
C ALA A 133 -10.01 15.83 -13.06
N VAL A 134 -10.43 17.02 -12.66
CA VAL A 134 -9.95 17.68 -11.44
C VAL A 134 -10.89 17.24 -10.32
N GLY A 135 -10.33 16.69 -9.24
CA GLY A 135 -11.04 15.95 -8.18
C GLY A 135 -12.12 16.76 -7.44
N PRO A 136 -12.81 16.16 -6.46
CA PRO A 136 -13.94 16.78 -5.79
C PRO A 136 -13.50 18.11 -5.16
N GLY A 137 -13.96 19.22 -5.74
CA GLY A 137 -13.82 20.53 -5.13
C GLY A 137 -14.53 20.47 -3.78
N SER A 138 -13.80 20.64 -2.70
CA SER A 138 -14.33 20.65 -1.35
C SER A 138 -15.21 21.89 -1.17
N ALA A 139 -16.45 21.85 -1.66
CA ALA A 139 -17.48 22.80 -1.29
C ALA A 139 -17.94 22.41 0.13
N GLY A 140 -17.31 23.03 1.12
CA GLY A 140 -17.67 22.85 2.51
C GLY A 140 -19.14 23.18 2.74
N THR A 141 -19.90 22.19 3.21
CA THR A 141 -21.08 22.47 3.99
C THR A 141 -20.60 23.06 5.32
N GLU A 142 -20.77 24.37 5.50
CA GLU A 142 -20.69 25.00 6.82
C GLU A 142 -21.78 24.38 7.71
N GLN A 143 -21.43 23.36 8.48
CA GLN A 143 -22.12 23.07 9.72
C GLN A 143 -21.35 23.73 10.86
N ALA A 144 -21.93 24.85 11.30
CA ALA A 144 -21.53 25.54 12.50
C ALA A 144 -21.66 24.62 13.73
N GLY A 145 -20.57 24.49 14.48
CA GLY A 145 -20.59 24.16 15.89
C GLY A 145 -20.09 22.77 16.26
N GLN A 146 -18.78 22.66 16.51
CA GLN A 146 -18.31 21.96 17.70
C GLN A 146 -16.93 22.47 18.10
N ARG A 147 -16.88 22.97 19.34
CA ARG A 147 -15.73 23.62 19.96
C ARG A 147 -14.63 22.60 20.23
N SER A 148 -13.40 23.04 19.96
CA SER A 148 -12.15 22.46 20.45
C SER A 148 -12.21 22.18 21.96
N LEU A 149 -12.01 20.93 22.37
CA LEU A 149 -11.61 20.57 23.73
C LEU A 149 -10.23 19.94 23.66
N ALA A 150 -9.23 20.77 23.95
CA ALA A 150 -7.86 20.37 24.21
C ALA A 150 -7.82 19.54 25.51
N TRP A 151 -7.24 18.34 25.45
CA TRP A 151 -6.96 17.54 26.63
C TRP A 151 -5.60 17.93 27.22
N SER A 152 -5.65 18.57 28.38
CA SER A 152 -4.50 18.81 29.25
C SER A 152 -4.19 17.58 30.09
N VAL A 153 -2.93 17.16 30.06
CA VAL A 153 -2.36 16.05 30.85
C VAL A 153 -2.07 16.54 32.28
N GLY A 154 -2.43 15.74 33.29
CA GLY A 154 -2.06 15.96 34.69
C GLY A 154 -1.89 14.63 35.44
N PRO A 155 -0.80 14.42 36.21
CA PRO A 155 -0.43 13.12 36.75
C PRO A 155 -1.06 12.85 38.12
N GLY A 156 -1.41 11.58 38.38
CA GLY A 156 -1.94 11.16 39.67
C GLY A 156 -1.52 9.73 40.05
N HIS A 157 -0.43 9.61 40.79
CA HIS A 157 -0.09 8.42 41.57
C HIS A 157 -1.13 8.21 42.68
N ARG A 158 -1.56 6.95 42.90
CA ARG A 158 -1.82 6.38 44.24
C ARG A 158 -1.89 4.85 44.21
N GLN A 159 -1.06 4.23 45.03
CA GLN A 159 -1.13 2.83 45.45
C GLN A 159 -2.36 2.60 46.33
N HIS A 160 -2.97 1.40 46.30
CA HIS A 160 -3.46 0.72 47.50
C HIS A 160 -3.63 -0.79 47.27
N ARG A 161 -3.27 -1.55 48.32
CA ARG A 161 -3.28 -3.02 48.47
C ARG A 161 -4.69 -3.61 48.58
N GLY A 162 -4.87 -4.76 47.94
CA GLY A 162 -5.38 -6.03 48.51
C GLY A 162 -6.80 -6.10 49.08
N TYR A 163 -7.65 -6.92 48.43
CA TYR A 163 -8.62 -7.76 49.12
C TYR A 163 -8.90 -9.03 48.29
N HIS A 164 -8.69 -10.19 48.91
CA HIS A 164 -9.09 -11.50 48.38
C HIS A 164 -10.62 -11.66 48.50
N GLY A 165 -11.26 -12.07 47.41
CA GLY A 165 -12.66 -12.49 47.38
C GLY A 165 -12.83 -13.51 46.27
N ASN A 166 -12.77 -14.79 46.63
CA ASN A 166 -12.98 -15.93 45.75
C ASN A 166 -14.48 -16.10 45.49
N THR A 167 -14.93 -15.81 44.28
CA THR A 167 -16.24 -16.27 43.78
C THR A 167 -16.04 -16.78 42.37
N GLY A 168 -16.19 -18.11 42.22
CA GLY A 168 -16.05 -18.80 40.95
C GLY A 168 -17.04 -18.27 39.92
N THR A 169 -16.50 -17.63 38.91
CA THR A 169 -17.09 -17.44 37.59
C THR A 169 -16.01 -17.88 36.62
N GLY A 170 -16.31 -18.87 35.78
CA GLY A 170 -15.35 -19.43 34.83
C GLY A 170 -14.62 -18.33 34.10
N SER A 171 -13.31 -18.24 34.35
CA SER A 171 -12.42 -17.43 33.55
C SER A 171 -12.47 -18.00 32.14
N VAL A 172 -13.09 -17.27 31.21
CA VAL A 172 -12.77 -17.43 29.80
C VAL A 172 -11.29 -17.07 29.71
N SER A 173 -10.44 -18.10 29.60
CA SER A 173 -9.03 -17.91 29.25
C SER A 173 -9.00 -17.15 27.92
N VAL A 174 -8.25 -16.06 27.86
CA VAL A 174 -7.90 -15.39 26.59
C VAL A 174 -7.22 -16.46 25.72
N SER A 175 -7.95 -17.02 24.77
CA SER A 175 -7.65 -18.33 24.17
C SER A 175 -6.59 -18.27 23.08
N ASP A 176 -5.78 -19.32 23.04
CA ASP A 176 -4.92 -19.79 21.95
C ASP A 176 -5.61 -19.68 20.57
N GLY A 177 -5.36 -18.57 19.86
CA GLY A 177 -5.99 -18.26 18.58
C GLY A 177 -4.99 -18.02 17.46
N THR A 178 -5.38 -18.30 16.22
CA THR A 178 -4.56 -18.08 15.03
C THR A 178 -4.85 -16.71 14.42
N VAL A 179 -3.89 -16.17 13.67
CA VAL A 179 -4.06 -14.96 12.87
C VAL A 179 -3.89 -15.32 11.40
N LEU A 180 -4.86 -14.92 10.59
CA LEU A 180 -4.74 -15.02 9.13
C LEU A 180 -3.98 -13.79 8.63
N VAL A 181 -2.80 -14.00 8.06
CA VAL A 181 -1.99 -12.95 7.46
C VAL A 181 -2.18 -12.96 5.95
N ILE A 182 -2.44 -11.78 5.38
CA ILE A 182 -2.70 -11.59 3.95
C ILE A 182 -1.72 -10.55 3.40
N ASN A 183 -1.11 -10.88 2.27
CA ASN A 183 -0.27 -9.99 1.49
C ASN A 183 -0.72 -10.03 0.03
N SER A 184 -1.52 -9.04 -0.36
CA SER A 184 -2.11 -8.92 -1.70
C SER A 184 -1.24 -8.05 -2.60
N GLY A 185 -0.68 -8.65 -3.65
CA GLY A 185 -0.01 -7.96 -4.76
C GLY A 185 -0.95 -7.78 -5.95
N SER A 186 -0.50 -7.10 -7.01
CA SER A 186 -1.32 -6.79 -8.19
C SER A 186 -1.84 -8.01 -8.96
N SER A 187 -1.21 -9.17 -8.82
CA SER A 187 -1.60 -10.42 -9.50
C SER A 187 -1.42 -11.67 -8.62
N SER A 188 -1.27 -11.47 -7.31
CA SER A 188 -1.06 -12.57 -6.36
C SER A 188 -1.58 -12.25 -4.97
N ILE A 189 -1.88 -13.29 -4.20
CA ILE A 189 -2.22 -13.24 -2.78
C ILE A 189 -1.36 -14.29 -2.09
N LYS A 190 -0.47 -13.83 -1.21
CA LYS A 190 0.20 -14.70 -0.24
C LYS A 190 -0.61 -14.71 1.04
N PHE A 191 -0.77 -15.88 1.64
CA PHE A 191 -1.47 -16.01 2.90
C PHE A 191 -0.77 -16.99 3.83
N GLN A 192 -0.95 -16.77 5.13
CA GLN A 192 -0.47 -17.66 6.15
C GLN A 192 -1.37 -17.62 7.38
N LEU A 193 -1.71 -18.79 7.90
CA LEU A 193 -2.40 -18.95 9.17
C LEU A 193 -1.35 -19.25 10.26
N VAL A 194 -1.10 -18.29 11.14
CA VAL A 194 0.00 -18.33 12.11
C VAL A 194 -0.54 -18.37 13.53
N HIS A 195 0.07 -19.18 14.39
CA HIS A 195 -0.09 -19.05 15.84
C HIS A 195 0.96 -18.05 16.38
N PRO A 196 0.58 -16.85 16.83
CA PRO A 196 1.52 -15.76 17.11
C PRO A 196 2.47 -16.05 18.29
N ASP A 197 2.05 -16.86 19.27
CA ASP A 197 2.89 -17.20 20.43
C ASP A 197 3.92 -18.28 20.11
N THR A 198 3.51 -19.38 19.46
CA THR A 198 4.37 -20.52 19.16
C THR A 198 5.14 -20.37 17.85
N ALA A 199 4.81 -19.36 17.05
CA ALA A 199 5.29 -19.17 15.68
C ALA A 199 4.94 -20.32 14.72
N GLU A 200 4.03 -21.22 15.10
CA GLU A 200 3.61 -22.33 14.24
C GLU A 200 2.83 -21.81 13.02
N SER A 201 3.29 -22.18 11.82
CA SER A 201 2.56 -21.99 10.58
C SER A 201 1.60 -23.17 10.36
N VAL A 202 0.30 -22.95 10.56
CA VAL A 202 -0.73 -23.98 10.38
C VAL A 202 -1.00 -24.27 8.91
N ALA A 203 -1.07 -23.21 8.10
CA ALA A 203 -1.23 -23.26 6.66
C ALA A 203 -0.52 -22.06 6.03
N HIS A 204 0.08 -22.23 4.85
CA HIS A 204 0.59 -21.09 4.07
C HIS A 204 0.50 -21.40 2.59
N GLY A 205 0.26 -20.37 1.79
CA GLY A 205 0.15 -20.54 0.35
C GLY A 205 0.31 -19.26 -0.44
N LEU A 206 0.37 -19.47 -1.74
CA LEU A 206 0.46 -18.45 -2.77
C LEU A 206 -0.60 -18.75 -3.82
N ILE A 207 -1.43 -17.75 -4.07
CA ILE A 207 -2.28 -17.68 -5.24
C ILE A 207 -1.64 -16.65 -6.16
N GLU A 208 -1.36 -17.01 -7.41
CA GLU A 208 -0.71 -16.14 -8.38
C GLU A 208 -1.34 -16.26 -9.77
N ARG A 209 -0.93 -15.37 -10.68
CA ARG A 209 -1.50 -15.24 -12.03
C ARG A 209 -3.02 -14.97 -11.98
N ILE A 210 -3.42 -14.15 -11.01
CA ILE A 210 -4.81 -13.70 -10.86
C ILE A 210 -5.17 -12.82 -12.07
N GLY A 211 -6.30 -13.11 -12.71
CA GLY A 211 -6.76 -12.49 -13.95
C GLY A 211 -6.19 -13.12 -15.22
N GLU A 212 -5.30 -14.11 -15.10
CA GLU A 212 -4.73 -14.85 -16.23
C GLU A 212 -5.48 -16.18 -16.47
N PRO A 213 -5.43 -16.75 -17.69
CA PRO A 213 -6.09 -18.01 -18.02
C PRO A 213 -5.59 -19.21 -17.20
N ASP A 214 -4.33 -19.17 -16.77
CA ASP A 214 -3.61 -20.22 -16.07
C ASP A 214 -3.24 -19.80 -14.64
N GLY A 215 -4.23 -19.28 -13.90
CA GLY A 215 -4.12 -19.04 -12.47
C GLY A 215 -3.50 -20.25 -11.73
N HIS A 216 -2.67 -19.98 -10.74
CA HIS A 216 -1.88 -21.00 -10.05
C HIS A 216 -2.03 -20.86 -8.53
N ILE A 217 -2.28 -21.98 -7.87
CA ILE A 217 -2.44 -22.07 -6.42
C ILE A 217 -1.47 -23.13 -5.91
N VAL A 218 -0.61 -22.71 -5.00
CA VAL A 218 0.26 -23.63 -4.25
C VAL A 218 0.10 -23.35 -2.76
N TYR A 219 -0.20 -24.37 -1.96
CA TYR A 219 -0.27 -24.22 -0.51
C TYR A 219 0.20 -25.47 0.22
N ASN A 220 0.77 -25.24 1.40
CA ASN A 220 1.21 -26.25 2.33
C ASN A 220 0.25 -26.29 3.52
N HIS A 221 -0.12 -27.50 3.92
CA HIS A 221 -0.88 -27.77 5.14
C HIS A 221 -0.35 -29.01 5.84
N ARG A 222 -0.86 -29.30 7.05
CA ARG A 222 -0.37 -30.40 7.90
C ARG A 222 -0.34 -31.77 7.23
N THR A 223 -1.14 -32.01 6.18
CA THR A 223 -1.24 -33.31 5.50
C THR A 223 -0.57 -33.35 4.12
N GLY A 224 0.00 -32.25 3.62
CA GLY A 224 0.70 -32.25 2.33
C GLY A 224 0.89 -30.89 1.68
N ILE A 225 1.38 -30.93 0.44
CA ILE A 225 1.46 -29.80 -0.47
C ILE A 225 0.41 -30.03 -1.55
N GLU A 226 -0.36 -28.99 -1.83
CA GLU A 226 -1.25 -28.95 -2.96
C GLU A 226 -0.78 -27.91 -3.98
N ASP A 227 -0.82 -28.30 -5.24
CA ASP A 227 -0.38 -27.52 -6.39
C ASP A 227 -1.39 -27.74 -7.51
N ARG A 228 -2.11 -26.67 -7.89
CA ARG A 228 -3.21 -26.73 -8.85
C ARG A 228 -3.18 -25.51 -9.76
N SER A 229 -3.45 -25.73 -11.04
CA SER A 229 -3.70 -24.66 -12.01
C SER A 229 -5.18 -24.58 -12.37
N LEU A 230 -5.78 -23.42 -12.18
CA LEU A 230 -7.16 -23.11 -12.55
C LEU A 230 -7.33 -21.60 -12.80
N PRO A 231 -8.28 -21.19 -13.64
CA PRO A 231 -8.57 -19.77 -13.84
C PRO A 231 -9.00 -19.11 -12.52
N ILE A 232 -8.38 -17.96 -12.20
CA ILE A 232 -8.74 -17.13 -11.05
C ILE A 232 -9.09 -15.75 -11.60
N ALA A 233 -10.39 -15.42 -11.63
CA ALA A 233 -10.87 -14.24 -12.36
C ALA A 233 -10.33 -12.91 -11.80
N ASP A 234 -10.31 -12.77 -10.49
CA ASP A 234 -9.90 -11.55 -9.79
C ASP A 234 -9.46 -11.85 -8.34
N HIS A 235 -9.00 -10.81 -7.63
CA HIS A 235 -8.57 -10.92 -6.24
C HIS A 235 -9.69 -11.39 -5.30
N ARG A 236 -10.95 -11.12 -5.64
CA ARG A 236 -12.09 -11.57 -4.85
C ARG A 236 -12.23 -13.09 -4.91
N ALA A 237 -12.17 -13.65 -6.12
CA ALA A 237 -12.14 -15.09 -6.33
C ALA A 237 -10.92 -15.73 -5.64
N GLY A 238 -9.73 -15.13 -5.80
CA GLY A 238 -8.52 -15.61 -5.14
C GLY A 238 -8.63 -15.63 -3.62
N LEU A 239 -9.12 -14.55 -2.99
CA LEU A 239 -9.24 -14.53 -1.53
C LEU A 239 -10.30 -15.48 -1.01
N LYS A 240 -11.41 -15.67 -1.74
CA LYS A 240 -12.38 -16.70 -1.38
C LYS A 240 -11.75 -18.09 -1.33
N MET A 241 -10.90 -18.42 -2.31
CA MET A 241 -10.13 -19.66 -2.31
C MET A 241 -9.17 -19.76 -1.10
N VAL A 242 -8.55 -18.66 -0.67
CA VAL A 242 -7.76 -18.64 0.58
C VAL A 242 -8.61 -19.07 1.77
N LEU A 243 -9.82 -18.53 1.89
CA LEU A 243 -10.71 -18.84 3.00
C LEU A 243 -11.23 -20.27 2.94
N ASP A 244 -11.54 -20.79 1.74
CA ASP A 244 -11.91 -22.18 1.53
C ASP A 244 -10.75 -23.11 1.94
N ILE A 245 -9.51 -22.81 1.54
CA ILE A 245 -8.31 -23.57 1.94
C ILE A 245 -8.13 -23.54 3.46
N VAL A 246 -8.28 -22.37 4.09
CA VAL A 246 -8.16 -22.23 5.55
C VAL A 246 -9.25 -23.05 6.28
N ALA A 247 -10.48 -23.03 5.77
CA ALA A 247 -11.59 -23.82 6.30
C ALA A 247 -11.39 -25.34 6.13
N GLU A 248 -10.79 -25.78 5.03
CA GLU A 248 -10.49 -27.19 4.77
C GLU A 248 -9.35 -27.72 5.67
N VAL A 249 -8.35 -26.88 5.96
CA VAL A 249 -7.13 -27.29 6.67
C VAL A 249 -7.26 -27.24 8.19
N GLY A 250 -8.25 -26.53 8.74
CA GLY A 250 -8.29 -26.22 10.17
C GLY A 250 -9.67 -26.06 10.79
N ARG A 251 -10.55 -27.07 10.66
CA ARG A 251 -11.93 -27.09 11.20
C ARG A 251 -12.82 -25.99 10.56
N PRO A 252 -14.16 -25.99 10.74
CA PRO A 252 -14.99 -24.86 10.30
C PRO A 252 -14.37 -23.53 10.77
N LEU A 253 -14.47 -22.43 10.02
CA LEU A 253 -13.87 -21.11 10.39
C LEU A 253 -14.19 -20.68 11.85
N SER A 254 -15.35 -21.08 12.37
CA SER A 254 -15.77 -20.89 13.76
C SER A 254 -14.99 -21.69 14.80
N GLU A 255 -14.34 -22.78 14.38
CA GLU A 255 -13.46 -23.65 15.18
C GLU A 255 -11.96 -23.41 14.89
N ALA A 256 -11.61 -22.68 13.81
CA ALA A 256 -10.22 -22.32 13.46
C ALA A 256 -9.61 -21.28 14.42
N GLY A 257 -10.43 -20.65 15.26
CA GLY A 257 -9.98 -19.71 16.29
C GLY A 257 -9.24 -18.50 15.70
N ILE A 258 -9.65 -18.02 14.52
CA ILE A 258 -9.06 -16.82 13.91
C ILE A 258 -9.44 -15.62 14.76
N ILE A 259 -8.48 -15.08 15.51
CA ILE A 259 -8.71 -13.95 16.41
C ILE A 259 -8.50 -12.59 15.73
N ALA A 260 -7.83 -12.58 14.57
CA ALA A 260 -7.59 -11.37 13.78
C ALA A 260 -7.21 -11.73 12.34
N VAL A 261 -7.36 -10.77 11.43
CA VAL A 261 -6.75 -10.79 10.10
C VAL A 261 -5.71 -9.67 9.98
N GLY A 262 -4.45 -10.03 9.77
CA GLY A 262 -3.36 -9.09 9.55
C GLY A 262 -3.11 -8.83 8.06
N HIS A 263 -3.16 -7.57 7.63
CA HIS A 263 -2.94 -7.15 6.25
C HIS A 263 -1.61 -6.45 6.14
N ARG A 264 -0.72 -6.94 5.27
CA ARG A 264 0.46 -6.18 4.86
C ARG A 264 0.01 -5.04 3.93
N VAL A 265 0.36 -3.82 4.28
CA VAL A 265 0.11 -2.63 3.46
C VAL A 265 1.44 -1.97 3.12
N VAL A 266 1.68 -1.70 1.84
CA VAL A 266 3.01 -1.22 1.42
C VAL A 266 3.27 0.22 1.86
N HIS A 267 2.30 1.13 1.78
CA HIS A 267 2.55 2.53 2.07
C HIS A 267 1.54 3.12 3.06
N GLY A 268 2.03 3.56 4.23
CA GLY A 268 1.24 4.24 5.27
C GLY A 268 1.23 5.77 5.21
N GLY A 269 2.09 6.35 4.38
CA GLY A 269 2.23 7.81 4.26
C GLY A 269 2.70 8.43 5.58
N ASP A 270 2.37 9.69 5.81
CA ASP A 270 2.61 10.35 7.10
C ASP A 270 1.47 10.09 8.12
N ILE A 271 0.46 9.31 7.74
CA ILE A 271 -0.75 9.05 8.55
C ILE A 271 -0.55 7.79 9.39
N PHE A 272 -0.10 6.71 8.77
CA PHE A 272 -0.03 5.39 9.40
C PHE A 272 1.42 4.98 9.66
N TYR A 273 1.76 4.94 10.94
CA TYR A 273 3.11 4.62 11.44
C TYR A 273 3.12 3.56 12.55
N SER A 274 1.98 2.90 12.76
CA SER A 274 1.83 1.77 13.69
C SER A 274 0.76 0.81 13.16
N PRO A 275 0.75 -0.45 13.62
CA PRO A 275 -0.37 -1.35 13.37
C PRO A 275 -1.71 -0.66 13.69
N THR A 276 -2.66 -0.74 12.78
CA THR A 276 -3.90 0.04 12.86
C THR A 276 -5.11 -0.87 12.62
N LEU A 277 -6.10 -0.80 13.52
CA LEU A 277 -7.37 -1.51 13.35
C LEU A 277 -8.10 -0.91 12.14
N ILE A 278 -8.55 -1.76 11.23
CA ILE A 278 -9.15 -1.34 9.98
C ILE A 278 -10.65 -1.10 10.19
N ASP A 279 -11.05 0.15 9.96
CA ASP A 279 -12.42 0.56 9.72
C ASP A 279 -12.55 1.18 8.30
N ASP A 280 -13.75 1.64 7.93
CA ASP A 280 -14.00 2.23 6.62
C ASP A 280 -13.17 3.51 6.37
N GLY A 281 -12.87 4.27 7.43
CA GLY A 281 -12.01 5.45 7.35
C GLY A 281 -10.56 5.09 7.04
N VAL A 282 -10.05 4.03 7.67
CA VAL A 282 -8.71 3.49 7.41
C VAL A 282 -8.61 2.93 5.99
N VAL A 283 -9.61 2.16 5.52
CA VAL A 283 -9.64 1.67 4.13
C VAL A 283 -9.58 2.85 3.15
N LYS A 284 -10.40 3.87 3.37
CA LYS A 284 -10.40 5.07 2.53
C LYS A 284 -9.05 5.78 2.54
N ALA A 285 -8.43 5.95 3.70
CA ALA A 285 -7.13 6.61 3.80
C ALA A 285 -6.01 5.80 3.12
N ILE A 286 -6.01 4.47 3.21
CA ILE A 286 -5.07 3.61 2.47
C ILE A 286 -5.29 3.74 0.95
N ALA A 287 -6.55 3.83 0.51
CA ALA A 287 -6.90 4.06 -0.89
C ALA A 287 -6.39 5.41 -1.40
N ASP A 288 -6.56 6.48 -0.61
CA ASP A 288 -6.07 7.82 -0.95
C ASP A 288 -4.53 7.87 -1.06
N LEU A 289 -3.81 7.05 -0.28
CA LEU A 289 -2.35 6.87 -0.33
C LEU A 289 -1.85 6.08 -1.56
N SER A 290 -2.73 5.59 -2.43
CA SER A 290 -2.35 4.91 -3.67
C SER A 290 -1.57 5.82 -4.63
N ASN A 291 -1.63 7.14 -4.47
CA ASN A 291 -0.78 8.07 -5.21
C ASN A 291 0.72 7.90 -4.89
N LEU A 292 1.08 7.44 -3.68
CA LEU A 292 2.46 7.19 -3.26
C LEU A 292 2.93 5.77 -3.63
N ALA A 293 2.01 4.81 -3.72
CA ALA A 293 2.31 3.42 -4.07
C ALA A 293 1.28 2.83 -5.06
N PRO A 294 1.23 3.31 -6.32
CA PRO A 294 0.17 3.01 -7.28
C PRO A 294 0.12 1.53 -7.70
N LEU A 295 1.22 0.80 -7.60
CA LEU A 295 1.29 -0.62 -7.94
C LEU A 295 0.96 -1.55 -6.76
N HIS A 296 0.81 -1.02 -5.54
CA HIS A 296 0.73 -1.83 -4.33
C HIS A 296 -0.52 -1.54 -3.51
N ASN A 297 -0.72 -0.29 -3.06
CA ASN A 297 -1.83 0.07 -2.19
C ASN A 297 -3.21 -0.29 -2.79
N PRO A 298 -3.48 -0.13 -4.11
CA PRO A 298 -4.75 -0.57 -4.67
C PRO A 298 -5.05 -2.06 -4.46
N ALA A 299 -4.03 -2.92 -4.65
CA ALA A 299 -4.19 -4.36 -4.40
C ALA A 299 -4.37 -4.66 -2.91
N ASN A 300 -3.70 -3.90 -2.03
CA ASN A 300 -3.90 -4.03 -0.58
C ASN A 300 -5.33 -3.66 -0.18
N VAL A 301 -5.89 -2.56 -0.70
CA VAL A 301 -7.27 -2.12 -0.45
C VAL A 301 -8.26 -3.19 -0.89
N ILE A 302 -8.13 -3.72 -2.11
CA ILE A 302 -9.01 -4.79 -2.60
C ILE A 302 -8.93 -6.02 -1.69
N GLY A 303 -7.71 -6.42 -1.29
CA GLY A 303 -7.52 -7.52 -0.36
C GLY A 303 -8.20 -7.29 1.00
N ILE A 304 -8.10 -6.08 1.54
CA ILE A 304 -8.74 -5.69 2.80
C ILE A 304 -10.26 -5.71 2.69
N GLU A 305 -10.83 -5.09 1.66
CA GLU A 305 -12.27 -5.00 1.44
C GLU A 305 -12.89 -6.38 1.31
N VAL A 306 -12.34 -7.23 0.43
CA VAL A 306 -12.86 -8.60 0.26
C VAL A 306 -12.72 -9.40 1.55
N ALA A 307 -11.59 -9.28 2.27
CA ALA A 307 -11.41 -10.01 3.51
C ALA A 307 -12.45 -9.61 4.57
N ARG A 308 -12.75 -8.31 4.69
CA ARG A 308 -13.74 -7.80 5.63
C ARG A 308 -15.17 -8.24 5.29
N GLU A 309 -15.48 -8.37 4.00
CA GLU A 309 -16.78 -8.88 3.56
C GLU A 309 -16.97 -10.37 3.90
N GLU A 310 -15.92 -11.18 3.77
CA GLU A 310 -16.01 -12.62 4.03
C GLU A 310 -15.80 -12.99 5.52
N LEU A 311 -15.11 -12.14 6.31
CA LEU A 311 -14.89 -12.31 7.75
C LEU A 311 -15.37 -11.08 8.57
N PRO A 312 -16.65 -10.71 8.50
CA PRO A 312 -17.15 -9.46 9.07
C PRO A 312 -17.06 -9.37 10.61
N ASP A 313 -17.04 -10.51 11.29
CA ASP A 313 -17.00 -10.60 12.76
C ASP A 313 -15.57 -10.67 13.32
N VAL A 314 -14.55 -10.76 12.46
CA VAL A 314 -13.14 -10.83 12.86
C VAL A 314 -12.55 -9.42 12.77
N PRO A 315 -11.69 -8.97 13.71
CA PRO A 315 -11.00 -7.69 13.59
C PRO A 315 -9.89 -7.75 12.54
N HIS A 316 -9.81 -6.73 11.68
CA HIS A 316 -8.79 -6.59 10.65
C HIS A 316 -7.74 -5.55 11.07
N VAL A 317 -6.46 -5.83 10.87
CA VAL A 317 -5.35 -4.93 11.25
C VAL A 317 -4.45 -4.69 10.04
N ALA A 318 -4.18 -3.44 9.71
CA ALA A 318 -3.18 -3.06 8.72
C ALA A 318 -1.80 -2.91 9.40
N VAL A 319 -0.77 -3.52 8.82
CA VAL A 319 0.63 -3.39 9.21
C VAL A 319 1.42 -2.85 8.03
N PHE A 320 2.10 -1.73 8.23
CA PHE A 320 2.67 -0.92 7.15
C PHE A 320 4.17 -1.13 7.00
N ASP A 321 4.64 -1.41 5.77
CA ASP A 321 6.08 -1.54 5.49
C ASP A 321 6.88 -0.26 5.82
N THR A 322 6.22 0.90 5.81
CA THR A 322 6.82 2.21 6.12
C THR A 322 6.92 2.51 7.61
N ALA A 323 6.23 1.75 8.48
CA ALA A 323 6.04 2.11 9.89
C ALA A 323 7.35 2.19 10.68
N PHE A 324 8.22 1.18 10.56
CA PHE A 324 9.49 1.12 11.29
C PHE A 324 10.42 2.31 11.00
N PHE A 325 10.31 2.88 9.80
CA PHE A 325 11.11 4.00 9.32
C PHE A 325 10.44 5.36 9.52
N HIS A 326 9.24 5.41 10.10
CA HIS A 326 8.53 6.67 10.29
C HIS A 326 9.32 7.67 11.15
N THR A 327 10.09 7.17 12.12
CA THR A 327 10.88 7.97 13.06
C THR A 327 12.26 8.36 12.56
N LEU A 328 12.55 8.15 11.26
CA LEU A 328 13.80 8.57 10.64
C LEU A 328 14.09 10.07 10.93
N PRO A 329 15.34 10.43 11.30
CA PRO A 329 15.74 11.82 11.45
C PRO A 329 15.43 12.65 10.21
N ALA A 330 15.14 13.94 10.39
CA ALA A 330 14.83 14.85 9.28
C ALA A 330 15.95 14.87 8.21
N ALA A 331 17.20 14.79 8.64
CA ALA A 331 18.36 14.77 7.73
C ALA A 331 18.44 13.50 6.86
N ALA A 332 17.91 12.36 7.32
CA ALA A 332 17.86 11.11 6.56
C ALA A 332 16.59 11.02 5.70
N SER A 333 15.51 11.67 6.14
CA SER A 333 14.20 11.60 5.46
C SER A 333 13.92 12.71 4.46
N THR A 334 14.67 13.81 4.48
CA THR A 334 14.43 14.96 3.60
C THR A 334 15.32 14.89 2.35
N TYR A 335 14.70 14.89 1.16
CA TYR A 335 15.44 15.10 -0.08
C TYR A 335 15.83 16.57 -0.27
N ALA A 336 17.00 16.80 -0.86
CA ALA A 336 17.52 18.15 -1.13
C ALA A 336 16.88 18.79 -2.39
N ILE A 337 15.56 19.00 -2.34
CA ILE A 337 14.76 19.67 -3.37
C ILE A 337 14.01 20.88 -2.79
N ASP A 338 13.25 21.61 -3.62
CA ASP A 338 12.41 22.71 -3.13
C ASP A 338 11.46 22.23 -2.03
N ARG A 339 11.54 22.90 -0.86
CA ARG A 339 10.81 22.51 0.35
C ARG A 339 9.30 22.56 0.17
N ASP A 340 8.80 23.59 -0.52
CA ASP A 340 7.37 23.82 -0.60
C ASP A 340 6.75 22.85 -1.63
N VAL A 341 7.47 22.54 -2.71
CA VAL A 341 7.15 21.44 -3.64
C VAL A 341 7.14 20.10 -2.92
N ALA A 342 8.17 19.79 -2.12
CA ALA A 342 8.25 18.53 -1.39
C ALA A 342 7.07 18.36 -0.43
N LYS A 343 6.78 19.39 0.35
CA LYS A 343 5.66 19.40 1.32
C LYS A 343 4.31 19.24 0.64
N ALA A 344 4.06 19.95 -0.46
CA ALA A 344 2.79 19.88 -1.18
C ALA A 344 2.51 18.49 -1.77
N ASN A 345 3.56 17.72 -2.06
CA ASN A 345 3.47 16.40 -2.70
C ASN A 345 3.84 15.24 -1.76
N GLN A 346 4.01 15.49 -0.46
CA GLN A 346 4.42 14.49 0.54
C GLN A 346 5.72 13.76 0.16
N ILE A 347 6.67 14.48 -0.43
CA ILE A 347 7.94 13.92 -0.88
C ILE A 347 8.91 13.87 0.30
N ARG A 348 9.21 12.65 0.74
CA ARG A 348 10.24 12.32 1.72
C ARG A 348 10.66 10.87 1.55
N ARG A 349 11.73 10.46 2.23
CA ARG A 349 12.03 9.04 2.43
C ARG A 349 11.01 8.45 3.40
N TYR A 350 10.33 7.39 2.96
CA TYR A 350 9.48 6.57 3.81
C TYR A 350 10.19 5.26 4.18
N GLY A 351 10.88 4.63 3.23
CA GLY A 351 11.50 3.31 3.44
C GLY A 351 10.49 2.16 3.45
N PHE A 352 10.92 0.96 3.06
CA PHE A 352 10.06 -0.23 2.98
C PHE A 352 10.78 -1.47 3.51
N HIS A 353 10.06 -2.60 3.58
CA HIS A 353 10.45 -3.79 4.33
C HIS A 353 10.60 -3.53 5.85
N GLY A 354 9.95 -2.50 6.39
CA GLY A 354 10.07 -2.11 7.79
C GLY A 354 9.76 -3.25 8.76
N THR A 355 8.70 -4.02 8.48
CA THR A 355 8.34 -5.23 9.24
C THR A 355 9.49 -6.23 9.32
N SER A 356 10.20 -6.47 8.21
CA SER A 356 11.36 -7.38 8.20
C SER A 356 12.55 -6.82 8.97
N HIS A 357 12.89 -5.53 8.76
CA HIS A 357 14.00 -4.88 9.47
C HIS A 357 13.76 -4.84 10.98
N GLU A 358 12.54 -4.52 11.41
CA GLU A 358 12.14 -4.53 12.81
C GLU A 358 12.21 -5.94 13.40
N TYR A 359 11.61 -6.92 12.72
CA TYR A 359 11.65 -8.32 13.16
C TYR A 359 13.08 -8.82 13.32
N VAL A 360 13.89 -8.69 12.28
CA VAL A 360 15.26 -9.22 12.25
C VAL A 360 16.14 -8.54 13.28
N SER A 361 16.09 -7.21 13.40
CA SER A 361 16.90 -6.49 14.41
C SER A 361 16.51 -6.84 15.85
N GLY A 362 15.24 -7.15 16.10
CA GLY A 362 14.78 -7.70 17.38
C GLY A 362 15.33 -9.11 17.63
N ARG A 363 15.24 -10.00 16.64
CA ARG A 363 15.79 -11.37 16.72
C ARG A 363 17.29 -11.40 16.93
N VAL A 364 18.03 -10.46 16.34
CA VAL A 364 19.47 -10.28 16.58
C VAL A 364 19.75 -9.98 18.05
N ALA A 365 18.97 -9.09 18.67
CA ALA A 365 19.14 -8.75 20.08
C ALA A 365 18.87 -9.98 20.97
N ASP A 366 17.80 -10.73 20.69
CA ASP A 366 17.48 -11.98 21.38
C ASP A 366 18.61 -13.02 21.24
N PHE A 367 19.11 -13.21 20.02
CA PHE A 367 20.17 -14.17 19.69
C PHE A 367 21.48 -13.86 20.44
N LEU A 368 21.80 -12.57 20.59
CA LEU A 368 22.99 -12.12 21.30
C LEU A 368 22.77 -11.97 22.82
N GLY A 369 21.53 -12.13 23.31
CA GLY A 369 21.18 -11.91 24.71
C GLY A 369 21.44 -10.48 25.19
N LYS A 370 21.22 -9.49 24.31
CA LYS A 370 21.48 -8.07 24.56
C LYS A 370 20.19 -7.25 24.44
N ASP A 371 20.16 -6.09 25.11
CA ASP A 371 19.07 -5.14 24.91
C ASP A 371 19.22 -4.46 23.52
N PRO A 372 18.16 -4.37 22.69
CA PRO A 372 18.21 -3.62 21.43
C PRO A 372 18.77 -2.19 21.56
N ALA A 373 18.57 -1.53 22.72
CA ALA A 373 19.07 -0.19 23.01
C ALA A 373 20.61 -0.10 23.04
N GLU A 374 21.30 -1.22 23.22
CA GLU A 374 22.76 -1.32 23.30
C GLU A 374 23.42 -1.62 21.96
N LEU A 375 22.64 -1.80 20.88
CA LEU A 375 23.12 -2.26 19.59
C LEU A 375 23.03 -1.20 18.49
N ASN A 376 24.13 -1.03 17.76
CA ASN A 376 24.17 -0.43 16.43
C ASN A 376 24.22 -1.54 15.37
N GLN A 377 23.17 -1.62 14.56
CA GLN A 377 22.99 -2.70 13.60
C GLN A 377 22.89 -2.17 12.17
N ILE A 378 23.42 -2.94 11.22
CA ILE A 378 23.10 -2.84 9.81
C ILE A 378 22.31 -4.08 9.42
N VAL A 379 21.08 -3.91 8.94
CA VAL A 379 20.27 -5.02 8.45
C VAL A 379 20.19 -4.96 6.93
N LEU A 380 20.54 -6.06 6.27
CA LEU A 380 20.55 -6.25 4.82
C LEU A 380 19.42 -7.22 4.45
N HIS A 381 18.24 -6.69 4.13
CA HIS A 381 17.15 -7.48 3.56
C HIS A 381 17.36 -7.61 2.06
N LEU A 382 17.83 -8.77 1.62
CA LEU A 382 18.22 -9.02 0.24
C LEU A 382 17.31 -10.10 -0.37
N GLY A 383 16.45 -9.69 -1.30
CA GLY A 383 15.57 -10.57 -2.07
C GLY A 383 15.42 -10.05 -3.50
N ASN A 384 14.27 -10.35 -4.13
CA ASN A 384 13.94 -9.75 -5.44
C ASN A 384 13.77 -8.22 -5.33
N GLY A 385 13.20 -7.75 -4.21
CA GLY A 385 13.44 -6.41 -3.69
C GLY A 385 14.56 -6.45 -2.65
N ALA A 386 15.42 -5.43 -2.63
CA ALA A 386 16.53 -5.36 -1.70
C ALA A 386 16.60 -3.99 -1.02
N SER A 387 16.83 -4.00 0.29
CA SER A 387 16.99 -2.78 1.09
C SER A 387 17.97 -3.01 2.23
N ALA A 388 18.68 -1.97 2.62
CA ALA A 388 19.47 -1.97 3.84
C ALA A 388 18.97 -0.89 4.82
N SER A 389 19.18 -1.09 6.11
CA SER A 389 18.90 -0.07 7.14
C SER A 389 20.05 0.07 8.13
N ALA A 390 20.21 1.29 8.66
CA ALA A 390 21.05 1.58 9.81
C ALA A 390 20.15 1.76 11.04
N ILE A 391 20.42 1.01 12.09
CA ILE A 391 19.60 0.98 13.31
C ILE A 391 20.50 1.29 14.50
N LYS A 392 20.10 2.28 15.31
CA LYS A 392 20.84 2.72 16.50
C LYS A 392 19.94 2.62 17.73
N GLY A 393 20.30 1.75 18.66
CA GLY A 393 19.54 1.54 19.89
C GLY A 393 18.09 1.13 19.63
N GLY A 394 17.89 0.17 18.72
CA GLY A 394 16.57 -0.33 18.32
C GLY A 394 15.74 0.61 17.44
N LYS A 395 16.25 1.76 17.02
CA LYS A 395 15.55 2.71 16.14
C LYS A 395 16.26 2.87 14.80
N ALA A 396 15.51 2.77 13.71
CA ALA A 396 16.05 3.08 12.39
C ALA A 396 16.48 4.56 12.30
N ILE A 397 17.71 4.79 11.85
CA ILE A 397 18.25 6.14 11.61
C ILE A 397 18.48 6.43 10.12
N ASP A 398 18.55 5.40 9.28
CA ASP A 398 18.57 5.52 7.82
C ASP A 398 18.09 4.21 7.15
N THR A 399 17.69 4.29 5.88
CA THR A 399 17.27 3.17 5.04
C THR A 399 17.49 3.48 3.56
N THR A 400 17.80 2.47 2.76
CA THR A 400 18.17 2.69 1.36
C THR A 400 16.98 3.02 0.47
N MET A 401 15.81 2.44 0.75
CA MET A 401 14.61 2.73 -0.04
C MET A 401 14.05 4.11 0.28
N GLY A 402 13.41 4.71 -0.71
CA GLY A 402 13.11 6.13 -0.77
C GLY A 402 11.67 6.49 -0.42
N LEU A 403 11.17 7.48 -1.17
CA LEU A 403 9.74 7.71 -1.39
C LEU A 403 9.05 6.46 -1.95
N THR A 404 9.74 5.74 -2.83
CA THR A 404 9.26 4.51 -3.45
C THR A 404 10.26 3.37 -3.23
N PRO A 405 9.86 2.10 -3.44
CA PRO A 405 10.75 0.95 -3.36
C PRO A 405 11.81 0.87 -4.48
N LEU A 406 12.00 1.93 -5.28
CA LEU A 406 12.95 1.96 -6.40
C LEU A 406 14.36 2.39 -5.99
N GLU A 407 14.48 3.33 -5.04
CA GLU A 407 15.78 3.87 -4.59
C GLU A 407 16.60 2.81 -3.82
N GLY A 408 17.92 2.94 -3.86
CA GLY A 408 18.83 2.20 -3.01
C GLY A 408 19.62 1.13 -3.75
N LEU A 409 19.49 -0.10 -3.27
CA LEU A 409 20.26 -1.24 -3.76
C LEU A 409 19.81 -1.66 -5.16
N VAL A 410 20.71 -2.31 -5.89
CA VAL A 410 20.35 -3.07 -7.11
C VAL A 410 19.41 -4.20 -6.71
N MET A 411 18.36 -4.42 -7.49
CA MET A 411 17.36 -5.45 -7.20
C MET A 411 17.15 -6.36 -8.42
N GLY A 412 16.19 -7.29 -8.35
CA GLY A 412 15.93 -8.24 -9.44
C GLY A 412 15.58 -7.53 -10.76
N THR A 413 14.64 -6.59 -10.71
CA THR A 413 14.17 -5.84 -11.90
C THR A 413 14.19 -4.31 -11.74
N ARG A 414 14.47 -3.83 -10.52
CA ARG A 414 14.54 -2.41 -10.19
C ARG A 414 15.98 -1.91 -10.26
N SER A 415 16.16 -0.69 -10.76
CA SER A 415 17.49 -0.10 -10.97
C SER A 415 18.26 0.11 -9.67
N GLY A 416 17.58 0.47 -8.57
CA GLY A 416 18.26 1.10 -7.45
C GLY A 416 18.66 2.53 -7.80
N ASP A 417 19.69 3.03 -7.13
CA ASP A 417 20.23 4.37 -7.35
C ASP A 417 20.73 4.58 -8.79
N ILE A 418 20.26 5.66 -9.41
CA ILE A 418 20.77 6.20 -10.67
C ILE A 418 20.85 7.73 -10.60
N ASP A 419 21.60 8.35 -11.50
CA ASP A 419 21.58 9.79 -11.67
C ASP A 419 20.18 10.26 -12.13
N PRO A 420 19.48 11.16 -11.40
CA PRO A 420 18.20 11.73 -11.83
C PRO A 420 18.25 12.40 -13.21
N GLY A 421 19.43 12.90 -13.64
CA GLY A 421 19.65 13.44 -14.98
C GLY A 421 19.40 12.43 -16.11
N ILE A 422 19.54 11.13 -15.85
CA ILE A 422 19.25 10.06 -16.82
C ILE A 422 17.76 10.07 -17.20
N ILE A 423 16.87 10.28 -16.22
CA ILE A 423 15.42 10.35 -16.46
C ILE A 423 15.10 11.49 -17.44
N LEU A 424 15.68 12.67 -17.21
CA LEU A 424 15.50 13.84 -18.07
C LEU A 424 16.13 13.62 -19.45
N HIS A 425 17.27 12.95 -19.51
CA HIS A 425 17.94 12.60 -20.76
C HIS A 425 17.10 11.66 -21.61
N LEU A 426 16.59 10.56 -21.05
CA LEU A 426 15.73 9.60 -21.76
C LEU A 426 14.46 10.26 -22.29
N ASN A 427 13.84 11.13 -21.48
CA ASN A 427 12.65 11.84 -21.92
C ASN A 427 12.95 12.81 -23.08
N ARG A 428 13.98 13.66 -22.94
CA ARG A 428 14.29 14.71 -23.93
C ARG A 428 14.89 14.17 -25.21
N ASN A 429 15.76 13.16 -25.12
CA ASN A 429 16.58 12.70 -26.24
C ASN A 429 16.00 11.45 -26.90
N SER A 430 15.41 10.54 -26.12
CA SER A 430 14.81 9.29 -26.64
C SER A 430 13.29 9.39 -26.78
N GLY A 431 12.68 10.49 -26.32
CA GLY A 431 11.23 10.70 -26.39
C GLY A 431 10.42 9.78 -25.48
N MET A 432 11.07 9.08 -24.53
CA MET A 432 10.39 8.16 -23.64
C MET A 432 9.41 8.90 -22.73
N LYS A 433 8.17 8.40 -22.67
CA LYS A 433 7.13 8.92 -21.78
C LYS A 433 7.38 8.47 -20.35
N VAL A 434 6.72 9.14 -19.40
CA VAL A 434 6.82 8.86 -17.96
C VAL A 434 6.58 7.36 -17.67
N ASP A 435 5.50 6.79 -18.19
CA ASP A 435 5.16 5.38 -17.95
C ASP A 435 6.19 4.40 -18.54
N GLU A 436 6.83 4.76 -19.67
CA GLU A 436 7.87 3.94 -20.29
C GLU A 436 9.17 3.96 -19.49
N ILE A 437 9.48 5.10 -18.86
CA ILE A 437 10.62 5.25 -17.94
C ILE A 437 10.32 4.54 -16.62
N ASP A 438 9.10 4.65 -16.08
CA ASP A 438 8.68 3.92 -14.88
C ASP A 438 8.80 2.42 -15.08
N ASP A 439 8.30 1.90 -16.21
CA ASP A 439 8.45 0.49 -16.59
C ASP A 439 9.93 0.08 -16.77
N LEU A 440 10.72 0.93 -17.44
CA LEU A 440 12.16 0.70 -17.60
C LEU A 440 12.83 0.50 -16.23
N LEU A 441 12.63 1.45 -15.31
CA LEU A 441 13.31 1.47 -14.02
C LEU A 441 12.77 0.43 -13.04
N ASN A 442 11.49 0.07 -13.09
CA ASN A 442 10.90 -0.90 -12.15
C ASN A 442 10.91 -2.36 -12.64
N ARG A 443 10.82 -2.60 -13.95
CA ARG A 443 10.56 -3.96 -14.51
C ARG A 443 11.62 -4.46 -15.48
N ARG A 444 12.42 -3.55 -16.07
CA ARG A 444 13.42 -3.87 -17.11
C ARG A 444 14.85 -3.49 -16.72
N SER A 445 15.10 -3.11 -15.47
CA SER A 445 16.42 -2.72 -14.94
C SER A 445 16.95 -3.77 -13.94
N GLY A 446 17.89 -3.38 -13.07
CA GLY A 446 18.45 -4.25 -12.05
C GLY A 446 19.26 -5.40 -12.65
N LEU A 447 19.29 -6.54 -11.95
CA LEU A 447 19.96 -7.75 -12.45
C LEU A 447 19.42 -8.15 -13.83
N LYS A 448 18.09 -8.15 -14.01
CA LYS A 448 17.47 -8.49 -15.30
C LYS A 448 17.93 -7.59 -16.43
N GLY A 449 18.01 -6.29 -16.18
CA GLY A 449 18.43 -5.33 -17.19
C GLY A 449 19.89 -5.50 -17.62
N LEU A 450 20.75 -5.98 -16.71
CA LEU A 450 22.17 -6.18 -16.96
C LEU A 450 22.49 -7.57 -17.53
N SER A 451 21.83 -8.63 -17.06
CA SER A 451 22.18 -10.02 -17.39
C SER A 451 21.05 -10.82 -18.05
N GLY A 452 19.87 -10.24 -18.23
CA GLY A 452 18.67 -10.92 -18.75
C GLY A 452 17.91 -11.76 -17.73
N VAL A 453 18.45 -12.00 -16.53
CA VAL A 453 17.81 -12.80 -15.47
C VAL A 453 17.69 -12.03 -14.15
N ASN A 454 16.63 -12.28 -13.38
CA ASN A 454 16.39 -11.65 -12.06
C ASN A 454 16.52 -12.64 -10.87
N ASP A 455 16.78 -13.91 -11.15
CA ASP A 455 16.99 -14.94 -10.13
C ASP A 455 18.49 -15.19 -9.93
N PHE A 456 18.94 -15.23 -8.68
CA PHE A 456 20.36 -15.39 -8.35
C PHE A 456 20.92 -16.76 -8.72
N ARG A 457 20.12 -17.83 -8.73
CA ARG A 457 20.59 -19.16 -9.13
C ARG A 457 20.84 -19.19 -10.63
N ALA A 458 19.93 -18.60 -11.40
CA ALA A 458 20.11 -18.42 -12.84
C ALA A 458 21.32 -17.52 -13.16
N LEU A 459 21.50 -16.42 -12.40
CA LEU A 459 22.66 -15.53 -12.56
C LEU A 459 23.99 -16.26 -12.34
N LEU A 460 24.11 -17.02 -11.25
CA LEU A 460 25.32 -17.77 -10.95
C LEU A 460 25.61 -18.85 -12.00
N ALA A 461 24.59 -19.51 -12.54
CA ALA A 461 24.77 -20.48 -13.63
C ALA A 461 25.31 -19.82 -14.91
N LEU A 462 24.90 -18.59 -15.22
CA LEU A 462 25.45 -17.81 -16.34
C LEU A 462 26.92 -17.44 -16.08
N ILE A 463 27.26 -17.02 -14.86
CA ILE A 463 28.63 -16.69 -14.45
C ILE A 463 29.53 -17.94 -14.55
N GLU A 464 29.09 -19.09 -14.06
CA GLU A 464 29.81 -20.37 -14.21
C GLU A 464 30.00 -20.75 -15.69
N GLY A 465 29.06 -20.37 -16.55
CA GLY A 465 29.13 -20.52 -18.00
C GLY A 465 30.06 -19.51 -18.70
N GLY A 466 30.63 -18.53 -17.98
CA GLY A 466 31.54 -17.51 -18.52
C GLY A 466 30.83 -16.29 -19.13
N ASP A 467 29.57 -16.03 -18.76
CA ASP A 467 28.83 -14.87 -19.23
C ASP A 467 29.33 -13.57 -18.56
N GLU A 468 29.91 -12.67 -19.37
CA GLU A 468 30.52 -11.42 -18.89
C GLU A 468 29.48 -10.41 -18.37
N ASP A 469 28.28 -10.38 -18.96
CA ASP A 469 27.19 -9.47 -18.57
C ASP A 469 26.59 -9.91 -17.22
N ALA A 470 26.47 -11.21 -16.99
CA ALA A 470 26.08 -11.77 -15.71
C ALA A 470 27.11 -11.48 -14.60
N GLN A 471 28.40 -11.61 -14.90
CA GLN A 471 29.47 -11.24 -13.97
C GLN A 471 29.41 -9.74 -13.64
N LEU A 472 29.25 -8.89 -14.65
CA LEU A 472 29.11 -7.44 -14.44
C LEU A 472 27.88 -7.12 -13.58
N ALA A 473 26.74 -7.77 -13.80
CA ALA A 473 25.54 -7.58 -13.00
C ALA A 473 25.77 -7.92 -11.51
N TYR A 474 26.47 -9.03 -11.24
CA TYR A 474 26.87 -9.41 -9.89
C TYR A 474 27.83 -8.40 -9.25
N ASP A 475 28.84 -7.95 -10.00
CA ASP A 475 29.84 -6.99 -9.51
C ASP A 475 29.19 -5.64 -9.17
N VAL A 476 28.25 -5.16 -9.99
CA VAL A 476 27.48 -3.94 -9.73
C VAL A 476 26.60 -4.11 -8.49
N TYR A 477 25.97 -5.27 -8.31
CA TYR A 477 25.18 -5.59 -7.11
C TYR A 477 26.03 -5.54 -5.83
N VAL A 478 27.18 -6.22 -5.83
CA VAL A 478 28.12 -6.23 -4.70
C VAL A 478 28.70 -4.84 -4.45
N HIS A 479 29.05 -4.10 -5.50
CA HIS A 479 29.55 -2.73 -5.38
C HIS A 479 28.56 -1.82 -4.65
N MET A 480 27.28 -1.88 -5.02
CA MET A 480 26.24 -1.07 -4.39
C MET A 480 25.99 -1.47 -2.93
N LEU A 481 26.04 -2.76 -2.59
CA LEU A 481 25.98 -3.20 -1.19
C LEU A 481 27.13 -2.61 -0.38
N ARG A 482 28.36 -2.70 -0.90
CA ARG A 482 29.55 -2.18 -0.22
C ARG A 482 29.48 -0.67 0.02
N LYS A 483 28.96 0.08 -0.95
CA LYS A 483 28.73 1.52 -0.84
C LYS A 483 27.81 1.85 0.36
N TYR A 484 26.68 1.15 0.49
CA TYR A 484 25.74 1.39 1.58
C TYR A 484 26.22 0.88 2.93
N ILE A 485 26.88 -0.29 2.98
CA ILE A 485 27.51 -0.79 4.22
C ILE A 485 28.52 0.23 4.74
N GLY A 486 29.39 0.75 3.87
CA GLY A 486 30.35 1.79 4.23
C GLY A 486 29.68 3.07 4.73
N ALA A 487 28.64 3.55 4.04
CA ALA A 487 27.88 4.73 4.44
C ALA A 487 27.27 4.56 5.84
N PHE A 488 26.64 3.43 6.11
CA PHE A 488 25.99 3.16 7.40
C PHE A 488 26.97 2.94 8.55
N ILE A 489 28.13 2.32 8.31
CA ILE A 489 29.20 2.24 9.32
C ILE A 489 29.60 3.65 9.78
N VAL A 490 29.78 4.57 8.82
CA VAL A 490 30.15 5.96 9.12
C VAL A 490 29.02 6.69 9.86
N GLN A 491 27.77 6.54 9.42
CA GLN A 491 26.62 7.18 10.07
C GLN A 491 26.40 6.70 11.51
N LEU A 492 26.59 5.41 11.78
CA LEU A 492 26.45 4.84 13.13
C LEU A 492 27.62 5.25 14.05
N GLY A 493 28.79 5.55 13.46
CA GLY A 493 30.03 5.83 14.19
C GLY A 493 30.73 4.56 14.69
N GLY A 494 30.41 3.42 14.07
CA GLY A 494 30.76 2.06 14.52
C GLY A 494 29.53 1.15 14.46
N VAL A 495 29.72 -0.12 14.11
CA VAL A 495 28.64 -1.11 14.00
C VAL A 495 28.95 -2.30 14.89
N ASP A 496 27.95 -2.80 15.61
CA ASP A 496 28.08 -3.99 16.45
C ASP A 496 27.71 -5.25 15.67
N VAL A 497 26.69 -5.15 14.80
CA VAL A 497 26.16 -6.29 14.06
C VAL A 497 25.82 -5.93 12.61
N ILE A 498 26.23 -6.77 11.66
CA ILE A 498 25.73 -6.76 10.28
C ILE A 498 24.92 -8.04 10.08
N THR A 499 23.66 -7.91 9.65
CA THR A 499 22.75 -9.06 9.50
C THR A 499 22.26 -9.19 8.08
N PHE A 500 22.36 -10.39 7.52
CA PHE A 500 21.75 -10.75 6.24
C PHE A 500 20.43 -11.48 6.46
N THR A 501 19.43 -11.07 5.70
CA THR A 501 18.10 -11.68 5.70
C THR A 501 17.49 -11.63 4.29
N GLY A 502 16.33 -12.25 4.11
CA GLY A 502 15.65 -12.34 2.82
C GLY A 502 16.25 -13.43 1.91
N GLY A 503 15.53 -13.76 0.85
CA GLY A 503 15.84 -14.93 0.02
C GLY A 503 17.27 -15.00 -0.52
N VAL A 504 17.89 -13.87 -0.89
CA VAL A 504 19.29 -13.80 -1.32
C VAL A 504 20.22 -13.76 -0.11
N GLY A 505 19.94 -12.92 0.89
CA GLY A 505 20.81 -12.75 2.06
C GLY A 505 20.97 -14.03 2.88
N GLU A 506 19.91 -14.83 2.99
CA GLU A 506 19.90 -16.09 3.71
C GLU A 506 20.66 -17.21 2.99
N ASN A 507 20.56 -17.24 1.65
CA ASN A 507 20.94 -18.40 0.85
C ASN A 507 22.20 -18.21 0.00
N ASN A 508 22.57 -16.99 -0.35
CA ASN A 508 23.71 -16.73 -1.23
C ASN A 508 24.99 -16.47 -0.43
N ILE A 509 25.87 -17.47 -0.41
CA ILE A 509 27.14 -17.46 0.34
C ILE A 509 28.11 -16.41 -0.24
N ASP A 510 28.19 -16.34 -1.57
CA ASP A 510 29.11 -15.46 -2.29
C ASP A 510 28.76 -13.99 -2.05
N VAL A 511 27.48 -13.62 -2.12
CA VAL A 511 27.02 -12.25 -1.83
C VAL A 511 27.44 -11.81 -0.44
N ARG A 512 27.28 -12.67 0.59
CA ARG A 512 27.69 -12.35 1.96
C ARG A 512 29.21 -12.18 2.07
N ARG A 513 29.97 -13.08 1.45
CA ARG A 513 31.44 -13.04 1.43
C ARG A 513 31.94 -11.78 0.74
N ASP A 514 31.47 -11.51 -0.47
CA ASP A 514 32.02 -10.50 -1.36
C ASP A 514 31.61 -9.07 -0.94
N SER A 515 30.39 -8.92 -0.40
CA SER A 515 29.94 -7.64 0.18
C SER A 515 30.73 -7.23 1.43
N LEU A 516 31.31 -8.18 2.17
CA LEU A 516 32.14 -7.91 3.35
C LEU A 516 33.65 -8.12 3.14
N ALA A 517 34.07 -8.48 1.92
CA ALA A 517 35.46 -8.76 1.62
C ALA A 517 36.39 -7.55 1.88
N GLY A 518 37.54 -7.80 2.48
CA GLY A 518 38.58 -6.78 2.74
C GLY A 518 38.26 -5.79 3.85
N LEU A 519 37.24 -6.04 4.69
CA LEU A 519 36.82 -5.14 5.78
C LEU A 519 37.42 -5.51 7.15
N SER A 520 38.43 -6.37 7.22
CA SER A 520 39.05 -6.81 8.48
C SER A 520 39.62 -5.67 9.32
N ARG A 521 40.14 -4.61 8.68
CA ARG A 521 40.60 -3.39 9.38
C ARG A 521 39.49 -2.60 10.07
N LEU A 522 38.23 -2.85 9.70
CA LEU A 522 37.04 -2.31 10.36
C LEU A 522 36.48 -3.31 11.39
N GLY A 523 37.19 -4.39 11.68
CA GLY A 523 36.78 -5.43 12.63
C GLY A 523 35.73 -6.38 12.07
N ILE A 524 35.54 -6.43 10.75
CA ILE A 524 34.56 -7.31 10.09
C ILE A 524 35.30 -8.47 9.43
N GLU A 525 35.14 -9.66 9.99
CA GLU A 525 35.76 -10.89 9.49
C GLU A 525 34.72 -12.00 9.40
N VAL A 526 34.45 -12.49 8.19
CA VAL A 526 33.55 -13.62 7.94
C VAL A 526 34.37 -14.91 7.98
N ASP A 527 33.91 -15.90 8.75
CA ASP A 527 34.46 -17.25 8.75
C ASP A 527 33.91 -18.04 7.55
N PRO A 528 34.76 -18.55 6.64
CA PRO A 528 34.30 -19.27 5.45
C PRO A 528 33.46 -20.50 5.77
N ALA A 529 33.87 -21.30 6.76
CA ALA A 529 33.18 -22.54 7.11
C ALA A 529 31.81 -22.26 7.74
N LEU A 530 31.69 -21.24 8.59
CA LEU A 530 30.40 -20.81 9.13
C LEU A 530 29.50 -20.20 8.06
N ASN A 531 30.06 -19.46 7.11
CA ASN A 531 29.29 -18.85 6.03
C ASN A 531 28.72 -19.90 5.05
N GLU A 532 29.45 -20.99 4.81
CA GLU A 532 29.03 -22.11 3.95
C GLU A 532 28.06 -23.09 4.64
N ALA A 533 27.89 -22.99 5.96
CA ALA A 533 27.02 -23.87 6.72
C ALA A 533 25.56 -23.77 6.23
N LYS A 534 25.00 -24.93 5.84
CA LYS A 534 23.59 -25.05 5.45
C LYS A 534 22.72 -25.15 6.71
N SER A 535 22.10 -24.04 7.09
CA SER A 535 21.12 -24.00 8.17
C SER A 535 19.96 -23.06 7.79
N ARG A 536 18.76 -23.41 8.28
CA ARG A 536 17.56 -22.58 8.22
C ARG A 536 17.33 -21.79 9.50
N ASP A 537 18.21 -21.93 10.49
CA ASP A 537 18.14 -21.23 11.75
C ASP A 537 18.99 -19.96 11.72
N GLU A 538 18.73 -19.10 12.71
CA GLU A 538 19.58 -17.96 13.05
C GLU A 538 21.01 -18.44 13.33
N ARG A 539 21.99 -17.80 12.70
CA ARG A 539 23.39 -18.24 12.82
C ARG A 539 24.38 -17.11 12.73
N ARG A 540 25.49 -17.29 13.43
CA ARG A 540 26.70 -16.47 13.31
C ARG A 540 27.57 -16.97 12.16
N ILE A 541 28.06 -16.03 11.37
CA ILE A 541 29.04 -16.27 10.28
C ILE A 541 30.32 -15.45 10.44
N SER A 542 30.42 -14.57 11.43
CA SER A 542 31.67 -13.91 11.80
C SER A 542 32.68 -14.89 12.41
N ALA A 543 33.97 -14.64 12.16
CA ALA A 543 35.05 -15.30 12.86
C ALA A 543 35.06 -14.93 14.35
N SER A 544 35.60 -15.79 15.21
CA SER A 544 35.70 -15.53 16.65
C SER A 544 36.60 -14.33 17.01
N THR A 545 37.46 -13.91 16.08
CA THR A 545 38.32 -12.72 16.17
C THR A 545 37.64 -11.44 15.68
N SER A 546 36.49 -11.56 15.01
CA SER A 546 35.75 -10.41 14.48
C SER A 546 35.24 -9.54 15.63
N ALA A 547 35.50 -8.24 15.57
CA ALA A 547 34.96 -7.28 16.54
C ALA A 547 33.48 -6.97 16.26
N VAL A 548 33.08 -7.06 14.99
CA VAL A 548 31.70 -6.92 14.52
C VAL A 548 31.10 -8.30 14.33
N GLU A 549 29.90 -8.51 14.88
CA GLU A 549 29.13 -9.73 14.65
C GLU A 549 28.55 -9.72 13.23
N VAL A 550 28.66 -10.84 12.52
CA VAL A 550 28.01 -11.01 11.22
C VAL A 550 27.06 -12.20 11.33
N LEU A 551 25.78 -11.94 11.11
CA LEU A 551 24.72 -12.92 11.32
C LEU A 551 23.91 -13.16 10.04
N VAL A 552 23.32 -14.35 9.96
CA VAL A 552 22.22 -14.64 9.04
C VAL A 552 20.99 -14.97 9.88
N VAL A 553 19.94 -14.18 9.71
CA VAL A 553 18.69 -14.27 10.48
C VAL A 553 17.53 -14.33 9.48
N PRO A 554 16.88 -15.48 9.32
CA PRO A 554 15.74 -15.60 8.42
C PRO A 554 14.59 -14.67 8.85
N THR A 555 14.05 -13.92 7.90
CA THR A 555 12.90 -13.05 8.20
C THR A 555 11.62 -13.85 8.30
N ASN A 556 10.67 -13.39 9.11
CA ASN A 556 9.31 -13.93 9.18
C ASN A 556 8.33 -12.76 9.35
N GLU A 557 8.06 -12.08 8.23
CA GLU A 557 7.20 -10.89 8.19
C GLU A 557 5.77 -11.26 8.59
N GLU A 558 5.31 -12.43 8.18
CA GLU A 558 3.98 -12.92 8.50
C GLU A 558 3.81 -13.14 10.01
N LEU A 559 4.79 -13.73 10.71
CA LEU A 559 4.75 -13.83 12.16
C LEU A 559 4.76 -12.45 12.84
N ALA A 560 5.55 -11.51 12.34
CA ALA A 560 5.58 -10.15 12.88
C ALA A 560 4.21 -9.46 12.73
N ILE A 561 3.57 -9.57 11.57
CA ILE A 561 2.21 -9.08 11.32
C ILE A 561 1.21 -9.76 12.25
N ALA A 562 1.29 -11.09 12.40
CA ALA A 562 0.41 -11.85 13.28
C ALA A 562 0.51 -11.40 14.74
N ARG A 563 1.73 -11.19 15.24
CA ARG A 563 1.98 -10.70 16.60
C ARG A 563 1.48 -9.27 16.78
N ALA A 564 1.71 -8.39 15.81
CA ALA A 564 1.22 -7.02 15.83
C ALA A 564 -0.32 -6.96 15.85
N ALA A 565 -0.98 -7.76 15.03
CA ALA A 565 -2.43 -7.86 14.99
C ALA A 565 -3.00 -8.39 16.31
N LYS A 566 -2.46 -9.49 16.84
CA LYS A 566 -2.87 -10.02 18.15
C LYS A 566 -2.69 -9.00 19.26
N ALA A 567 -1.54 -8.33 19.33
CA ALA A 567 -1.25 -7.36 20.37
C ALA A 567 -2.24 -6.18 20.35
N LEU A 568 -2.59 -5.68 19.15
CA LEU A 568 -3.55 -4.60 19.00
C LEU A 568 -4.97 -5.04 19.39
N VAL A 569 -5.40 -6.22 18.93
CA VAL A 569 -6.74 -6.75 19.22
C VAL A 569 -6.91 -7.08 20.71
N ALA A 570 -5.88 -7.59 21.38
CA ALA A 570 -5.91 -7.88 22.81
C ALA A 570 -5.97 -6.63 23.70
N ALA A 571 -5.72 -5.44 23.14
CA ALA A 571 -5.78 -4.16 23.85
C ALA A 571 -7.15 -3.46 23.73
N LEU A 572 -8.06 -3.99 22.90
CA LEU A 572 -9.46 -3.55 22.78
C LEU A 572 -10.29 -4.16 23.92
#